data_AF-A0A6P5RSD3-F1
#
_entry.id   AF-A0A6P5RSD3-F1
#
_cell.length_a   1.000
_cell.length_b   1.000
_cell.length_c   1.000
_cell.angle_alpha   90.00
_cell.angle_beta   90.00
_cell.angle_gamma   90.00
#
_symmetry.space_group_name_H-M   'P 1'
#
loop_
_entity.id
_entity.type
_entity.pdbx_description
1 polymer ?
#
loop_
_entity_poly.entity_id
_entity_poly.type
_entity_poly.pdbx_seq_one_letter_code
_entity_poly.pdbx_strand_id
1 'polypeptide(L)'
;MRSWDHWVEEALQKLQHLQLVGSLRPIHLHSAPALKAQKPIEDDFNVFDELQPWDRSAVQVQITEATFQKWVHDIPSSGRVQFNHFSLSFKKLLLFSTNDYLGLGSHPTIGKAAAKVALEHGMGPRSSALICGYTDYHRLLESCLADLKEKEDCLLCPTGFAANTSLMVALGSIGTLLAAGKTPLPDEKIAIFSDALNHASIIDGIRIADKQKSVQIFVYRHCDMNHLDALL
;
A
#
# COMPACT_ATOMS: atom_id res chain seq x y z
N MET A 1 -33.93 11.10 4.70
CA MET A 1 -32.59 10.47 4.80
C MET A 1 -31.66 11.46 5.46
N ARG A 2 -31.07 11.14 6.61
CA ARG A 2 -29.92 11.91 7.11
C ARG A 2 -28.79 11.71 6.08
N SER A 3 -28.12 12.78 5.64
CA SER A 3 -26.98 12.63 4.71
C SER A 3 -25.87 11.83 5.38
N TRP A 4 -25.09 11.12 4.58
CA TRP A 4 -23.89 10.42 5.02
C TRP A 4 -22.99 11.35 5.85
N ASP A 5 -22.82 12.60 5.40
CA ASP A 5 -22.00 13.62 6.04
C ASP A 5 -22.43 13.88 7.49
N HIS A 6 -23.73 13.91 7.76
CA HIS A 6 -24.23 14.10 9.12
C HIS A 6 -23.84 12.95 10.07
N TRP A 7 -23.82 11.71 9.56
CA TRP A 7 -23.42 10.54 10.37
C TRP A 7 -21.92 10.55 10.62
N VAL A 8 -21.14 10.97 9.63
CA VAL A 8 -19.70 11.16 9.75
C VAL A 8 -19.38 12.24 10.79
N GLU A 9 -20.03 13.41 10.71
CA GLU A 9 -19.85 14.50 11.69
C GLU A 9 -20.18 14.06 13.12
N GLU A 10 -21.30 13.36 13.33
CA GLU A 10 -21.70 12.85 14.64
C GLU A 10 -20.69 11.82 15.18
N ALA A 11 -20.20 10.92 14.31
CA ALA A 11 -19.18 9.95 14.67
C ALA A 11 -17.84 10.61 15.01
N LEU A 12 -17.41 11.59 14.22
CA LEU A 12 -16.17 12.34 14.45
C LEU A 12 -16.21 13.10 15.77
N GLN A 13 -17.32 13.79 16.08
CA GLN A 13 -17.48 14.46 17.37
C GLN A 13 -17.39 13.48 18.54
N LYS A 14 -18.02 12.30 18.42
CA LYS A 14 -17.96 11.25 19.45
C LYS A 14 -16.55 10.71 19.62
N LEU A 15 -15.84 10.43 18.52
CA LEU A 15 -14.45 9.98 18.55
C LEU A 15 -13.53 11.05 19.16
N GLN A 16 -13.77 12.33 18.86
CA GLN A 16 -12.98 13.45 19.37
C GLN A 16 -13.16 13.60 20.88
N HIS A 17 -14.41 13.50 21.37
CA HIS A 17 -14.72 13.47 22.79
C HIS A 17 -14.02 12.30 23.51
N LEU A 18 -13.93 11.14 22.86
CA LEU A 18 -13.23 9.96 23.39
C LEU A 18 -11.70 10.02 23.22
N GLN A 19 -11.15 11.08 22.63
CA GLN A 19 -9.72 11.21 22.28
C GLN A 19 -9.21 10.07 21.37
N LEU A 20 -10.10 9.54 20.52
CA LEU A 20 -9.80 8.45 19.57
C LEU A 20 -9.60 8.96 18.13
N VAL A 21 -9.88 10.24 17.85
CA VAL A 21 -9.50 10.85 16.56
C VAL A 21 -7.99 10.98 16.50
N GLY A 22 -7.37 10.37 15.49
CA GLY A 22 -5.92 10.44 15.30
C GLY A 22 -5.13 9.77 16.43
N SER A 23 -5.42 8.49 16.75
CA SER A 23 -4.69 7.76 17.80
C SER A 23 -3.18 7.62 17.52
N LEU A 24 -2.77 7.86 16.26
CA LEU A 24 -1.37 7.90 15.86
C LEU A 24 -0.82 9.29 16.17
N ARG A 25 0.00 9.37 17.23
CA ARG A 25 0.72 10.59 17.60
C ARG A 25 2.04 10.62 16.84
N PRO A 26 2.25 11.53 15.88
CA PRO A 26 3.52 11.64 15.17
C PRO A 26 4.68 11.83 16.15
N ILE A 27 5.71 11.01 15.99
CA ILE A 27 6.99 11.24 16.65
C ILE A 27 7.77 12.23 15.80
N HIS A 28 7.98 13.41 16.38
CA HIS A 28 8.85 14.42 15.82
C HIS A 28 10.30 13.97 15.90
N LEU A 29 10.89 13.66 14.74
CA LEU A 29 12.30 13.32 14.65
C LEU A 29 13.11 14.61 14.86
N HIS A 30 13.96 14.63 15.89
CA HIS A 30 14.81 15.80 16.16
C HIS A 30 15.68 16.10 14.94
N SER A 31 15.60 17.34 14.45
CA SER A 31 16.52 17.85 13.45
C SER A 31 17.92 17.90 14.06
N ALA A 32 18.94 17.43 13.35
CA ALA A 32 20.29 17.96 13.54
C ALA A 32 20.21 19.51 13.42
N PRO A 33 21.05 20.30 14.12
CA PRO A 33 20.92 21.75 14.16
C PRO A 33 21.26 22.40 12.80
N ALA A 34 20.33 22.37 11.85
CA ALA A 34 20.33 23.16 10.61
C ALA A 34 18.98 23.03 9.85
N LEU A 35 17.83 23.24 10.49
CA LEU A 35 16.54 23.35 9.78
C LEU A 35 15.58 24.29 10.51
N LYS A 36 16.06 25.49 10.88
CA LYS A 36 15.17 26.62 11.17
C LYS A 36 14.50 27.03 9.87
N ALA A 37 13.17 26.89 9.80
CA ALA A 37 12.31 27.48 8.77
C ALA A 37 12.88 27.41 7.34
N GLN A 38 13.02 26.20 6.79
CA GLN A 38 13.13 26.11 5.34
C GLN A 38 11.73 26.36 4.76
N LYS A 39 11.69 27.24 3.75
CA LYS A 39 10.59 27.48 2.81
C LYS A 39 9.93 26.14 2.38
N PRO A 40 8.73 26.16 1.77
CA PRO A 40 8.26 24.97 1.04
C PRO A 40 9.44 24.44 0.25
N ILE A 41 9.64 23.12 0.32
CA ILE A 41 10.70 22.44 -0.40
C ILE A 41 10.54 22.80 -1.88
N GLU A 42 11.18 23.89 -2.32
CA GLU A 42 11.71 24.07 -3.66
C GLU A 42 12.87 23.07 -3.74
N ASP A 43 12.56 21.77 -3.58
CA ASP A 43 13.43 20.78 -4.18
C ASP A 43 13.26 21.03 -5.67
N ASP A 44 14.37 21.23 -6.36
CA ASP A 44 14.48 21.02 -7.80
C ASP A 44 14.01 19.58 -8.08
N PHE A 45 12.69 19.37 -8.10
CA PHE A 45 12.11 18.20 -8.69
C PHE A 45 12.53 18.30 -10.14
N ASN A 46 13.40 17.38 -10.57
CA ASN A 46 13.65 17.17 -11.98
C ASN A 46 12.36 16.63 -12.58
N VAL A 47 11.45 17.55 -12.90
CA VAL A 47 10.25 17.29 -13.67
C VAL A 47 10.66 17.29 -15.13
N PHE A 48 10.08 16.34 -15.87
CA PHE A 48 10.37 16.20 -17.28
C PHE A 48 9.04 16.39 -18.01
N ASP A 49 8.94 17.48 -18.78
CA ASP A 49 7.76 17.76 -19.60
C ASP A 49 7.66 16.80 -20.80
N GLU A 50 8.77 16.11 -21.13
CA GLU A 50 8.87 15.16 -22.23
C GLU A 50 9.39 13.80 -21.76
N LEU A 51 9.10 12.76 -22.56
CA LEU A 51 9.64 11.42 -22.37
C LEU A 51 11.16 11.47 -22.33
N GLN A 52 11.74 11.04 -21.21
CA GLN A 52 13.19 10.96 -21.07
C GLN A 52 13.77 9.80 -21.86
N PRO A 53 15.06 9.87 -22.26
CA PRO A 53 15.77 8.74 -22.83
C PRO A 53 15.63 7.51 -21.93
N TRP A 54 15.26 6.38 -22.53
CA TRP A 54 15.08 5.15 -21.77
C TRP A 54 16.38 4.73 -21.08
N ASP A 55 16.37 4.76 -19.74
CA ASP A 55 17.46 4.24 -18.94
C ASP A 55 17.45 2.70 -18.95
N ARG A 56 18.22 2.15 -19.88
CA ARG A 56 18.42 0.70 -19.99
C ARG A 56 19.03 0.11 -18.72
N SER A 57 19.85 0.86 -17.99
CA SER A 57 20.56 0.34 -16.83
C SER A 57 19.60 0.00 -15.68
N ALA A 58 18.50 0.76 -15.55
CA ALA A 58 17.46 0.56 -14.54
C ALA A 58 16.72 -0.79 -14.66
N VAL A 59 16.69 -1.38 -15.86
CA VAL A 59 15.98 -2.65 -16.13
C VAL A 59 16.90 -3.76 -16.63
N GLN A 60 18.21 -3.50 -16.72
CA GLN A 60 19.19 -4.49 -17.16
C GLN A 60 19.67 -5.32 -15.97
N VAL A 61 19.52 -6.63 -16.07
CA VAL A 61 20.05 -7.59 -15.09
C VAL A 61 21.08 -8.50 -15.72
N GLN A 62 21.89 -9.14 -14.87
CA GLN A 62 22.85 -10.15 -15.29
C GLN A 62 22.53 -11.47 -14.61
N ILE A 63 22.49 -12.53 -15.39
CA ILE A 63 22.38 -13.90 -14.89
C ILE A 63 23.52 -14.73 -15.46
N THR A 64 23.87 -15.82 -14.76
CA THR A 64 24.90 -16.74 -15.27
C THR A 64 24.42 -17.41 -16.56
N GLU A 65 25.34 -17.71 -17.48
CA GLU A 65 25.05 -18.45 -18.71
C GLU A 65 24.29 -19.75 -18.41
N ALA A 66 24.71 -20.48 -17.38
CA ALA A 66 24.06 -21.71 -16.98
C ALA A 66 22.58 -21.52 -16.59
N THR A 67 22.24 -20.42 -15.93
CA THR A 67 20.84 -20.09 -15.59
C THR A 67 20.07 -19.68 -16.85
N PHE A 68 20.68 -18.88 -17.73
CA PHE A 68 20.08 -18.47 -18.99
C PHE A 68 19.70 -19.67 -19.86
N GLN A 69 20.63 -20.62 -20.04
CA GLN A 69 20.38 -21.84 -20.82
C GLN A 69 19.25 -22.69 -20.21
N LYS A 70 19.18 -22.80 -18.87
CA LYS A 70 18.06 -23.48 -18.21
C LYS A 70 16.72 -22.82 -18.52
N TRP A 71 16.65 -21.49 -18.48
CA TRP A 71 15.41 -20.75 -18.75
C TRP A 71 14.96 -20.88 -20.21
N VAL A 72 15.88 -20.79 -21.18
CA VAL A 72 15.56 -20.95 -22.62
C VAL A 72 15.03 -22.36 -22.94
N HIS A 73 15.42 -23.37 -22.15
CA HIS A 73 14.97 -24.75 -22.32
C HIS A 73 13.82 -25.15 -21.39
N ASP A 74 13.15 -24.18 -20.74
CA ASP A 74 12.06 -24.41 -19.77
C ASP A 74 12.42 -25.43 -18.67
N ILE A 75 13.71 -25.54 -18.32
CA ILE A 75 14.17 -26.45 -17.28
C ILE A 75 13.82 -25.83 -15.93
N PRO A 76 12.97 -26.48 -15.10
CA PRO A 76 12.58 -25.93 -13.81
C PRO A 76 13.80 -25.64 -12.95
N SER A 77 13.85 -24.43 -12.38
CA SER A 77 14.89 -24.09 -11.41
C SER A 77 14.67 -24.92 -10.14
N SER A 78 15.66 -25.72 -9.76
CA SER A 78 15.64 -26.48 -8.51
C SER A 78 15.86 -25.60 -7.26
N GLY A 79 15.98 -24.27 -7.42
CA GLY A 79 16.32 -23.32 -6.35
C GLY A 79 17.74 -23.46 -5.79
N ARG A 80 18.50 -24.48 -6.20
CA ARG A 80 19.89 -24.71 -5.80
C ARG A 80 20.84 -24.13 -6.84
N VAL A 81 21.56 -23.09 -6.44
CA VAL A 81 22.65 -22.54 -7.25
C VAL A 81 23.88 -23.43 -7.06
N GLN A 82 24.22 -24.22 -8.08
CA GLN A 82 25.50 -24.93 -8.12
C GLN A 82 26.56 -23.96 -8.66
N PHE A 83 27.39 -23.44 -7.78
CA PHE A 83 28.57 -22.66 -8.17
C PHE A 83 29.70 -23.61 -8.57
N ASN A 84 29.68 -24.12 -9.80
CA ASN A 84 30.85 -24.78 -10.36
C ASN A 84 31.89 -23.70 -10.69
N HIS A 85 33.12 -23.86 -10.18
CA HIS A 85 34.27 -22.94 -10.30
C HIS A 85 34.80 -22.70 -11.73
N PHE A 86 34.03 -23.03 -12.77
CA PHE A 86 34.41 -22.75 -14.16
C PHE A 86 33.85 -21.38 -14.58
N SER A 87 34.75 -20.48 -15.03
CA SER A 87 34.46 -19.30 -15.86
C SER A 87 33.02 -18.79 -15.76
N LEU A 88 32.73 -17.92 -14.79
CA LEU A 88 31.42 -17.30 -14.65
C LEU A 88 31.19 -16.32 -15.82
N SER A 89 30.67 -16.82 -16.94
CA SER A 89 30.13 -16.00 -18.01
C SER A 89 28.71 -15.55 -17.64
N PHE A 90 28.42 -14.27 -17.86
CA PHE A 90 27.13 -13.65 -17.59
C PHE A 90 26.45 -13.23 -18.88
N LYS A 91 25.13 -13.40 -18.93
CA LYS A 91 24.25 -12.85 -19.96
C LYS A 91 23.50 -11.65 -19.41
N LYS A 92 23.50 -10.57 -20.20
CA LYS A 92 22.70 -9.38 -19.93
C LYS A 92 21.28 -9.60 -20.44
N LEU A 93 20.30 -9.36 -19.59
CA LEU A 93 18.87 -9.43 -19.92
C LEU A 93 18.20 -8.09 -19.60
N LEU A 94 17.06 -7.85 -20.23
CA LEU A 94 16.20 -6.70 -19.97
C LEU A 94 14.89 -7.18 -19.36
N LEU A 95 14.49 -6.57 -18.25
CA LEU A 95 13.22 -6.85 -17.58
C LEU A 95 12.09 -6.08 -18.27
N PHE A 96 11.11 -6.80 -18.84
CA PHE A 96 9.91 -6.22 -19.45
C PHE A 96 8.63 -6.46 -18.64
N SER A 97 8.74 -7.05 -17.45
CA SER A 97 7.62 -7.45 -16.60
C SER A 97 7.70 -6.81 -15.21
N THR A 98 8.27 -5.61 -15.10
CA THR A 98 8.35 -4.85 -13.85
C THR A 98 7.07 -4.01 -13.66
N ASN A 99 6.78 -3.65 -12.41
CA ASN A 99 5.68 -2.74 -12.07
C ASN A 99 6.16 -1.30 -11.79
N ASP A 100 7.40 -0.97 -12.10
CA ASP A 100 7.93 0.40 -12.01
C ASP A 100 7.56 1.18 -13.28
N TYR A 101 6.26 1.42 -13.46
CA TYR A 101 5.70 1.95 -14.70
C TYR A 101 6.27 3.30 -15.13
N LEU A 102 6.67 4.12 -14.15
CA LEU A 102 7.18 5.47 -14.35
C LEU A 102 8.71 5.54 -14.19
N GLY A 103 9.40 4.42 -13.94
CA GLY A 103 10.84 4.40 -13.69
C GLY A 103 11.26 5.16 -12.42
N LEU A 104 10.34 5.37 -11.48
CA LEU A 104 10.57 6.16 -10.28
C LEU A 104 11.52 5.46 -9.31
N GLY A 105 11.63 4.13 -9.38
CA GLY A 105 12.56 3.36 -8.56
C GLY A 105 14.03 3.74 -8.78
N SER A 106 14.36 4.29 -9.96
CA SER A 106 15.71 4.76 -10.29
C SER A 106 15.82 6.29 -10.37
N HIS A 107 14.76 7.02 -10.04
CA HIS A 107 14.75 8.47 -10.17
C HIS A 107 15.69 9.13 -9.14
N PRO A 108 16.63 9.99 -9.56
CA PRO A 108 17.69 10.50 -8.67
C PRO A 108 17.15 11.34 -7.51
N THR A 109 16.05 12.08 -7.69
CA THR A 109 15.42 12.84 -6.59
C THR A 109 14.90 11.92 -5.50
N ILE A 110 14.34 10.76 -5.85
CA ILE A 110 13.82 9.79 -4.88
C ILE A 110 14.97 9.15 -4.10
N GLY A 111 16.03 8.72 -4.80
CA GLY A 111 17.22 8.15 -4.16
C GLY A 111 17.90 9.12 -3.21
N LYS A 112 18.04 10.40 -3.61
CA LYS A 112 18.61 11.47 -2.76
C LYS A 112 17.77 11.72 -1.51
N ALA A 113 16.45 11.83 -1.65
CA ALA A 113 15.54 12.05 -0.52
C ALA A 113 15.60 10.90 0.48
N ALA A 114 15.55 9.64 0.00
CA ALA A 114 15.65 8.46 0.83
C ALA A 114 17.01 8.38 1.56
N ALA A 115 18.12 8.62 0.86
CA ALA A 115 19.46 8.59 1.44
C ALA A 115 19.65 9.67 2.51
N LYS A 116 19.17 10.90 2.26
CA LYS A 116 19.23 12.00 3.22
C LYS A 116 18.53 11.64 4.53
N VAL A 117 17.27 11.22 4.45
CA VAL A 117 16.48 10.86 5.64
C VAL A 117 17.11 9.67 6.38
N ALA A 118 17.63 8.68 5.65
CA ALA A 118 18.30 7.53 6.25
C ALA A 118 19.60 7.90 7.00
N LEU A 119 20.38 8.85 6.48
CA LEU A 119 21.59 9.35 7.12
C LEU A 119 21.29 10.23 8.34
N GLU A 120 20.23 11.05 8.28
CA GLU A 120 19.86 11.98 9.36
C GLU A 120 19.14 11.27 10.52
N HIS A 121 18.29 10.27 10.24
CA HIS A 121 17.37 9.71 11.21
C HIS A 121 17.47 8.17 11.36
N GLY A 122 18.29 7.51 10.55
CA GLY A 122 18.41 6.05 10.47
C GLY A 122 17.48 5.43 9.43
N MET A 123 17.67 4.14 9.17
CA MET A 123 17.04 3.43 8.04
C MET A 123 15.51 3.32 8.10
N GLY A 124 14.90 3.45 9.28
CA GLY A 124 13.45 3.32 9.39
C GLY A 124 12.92 3.40 10.83
N PRO A 125 11.59 3.32 10.97
CA PRO A 125 10.95 3.33 12.28
C PRO A 125 11.34 2.12 13.13
N ARG A 126 11.48 2.33 14.44
CA ARG A 126 12.01 1.33 15.39
C ARG A 126 10.93 0.42 15.99
N SER A 127 9.67 0.62 15.61
CA SER A 127 8.51 -0.13 16.13
C SER A 127 7.30 0.03 15.20
N SER A 128 6.15 -0.52 15.61
CA SER A 128 4.88 -0.30 14.94
C SER A 128 4.35 1.11 15.13
N ALA A 129 3.45 1.55 14.24
CA ALA A 129 2.84 2.86 14.28
C ALA A 129 2.16 3.18 15.63
N LEU A 130 1.56 2.17 16.28
CA LEU A 130 0.84 2.30 17.55
C LEU A 130 1.74 2.48 18.78
N ILE A 131 3.03 2.15 18.68
CA ILE A 131 3.97 2.23 19.82
C ILE A 131 4.92 3.41 19.64
N CYS A 132 5.89 3.28 18.73
CA CYS A 132 6.87 4.34 18.49
C CYS A 132 7.44 4.33 17.06
N GLY A 133 6.65 3.85 16.10
CA GLY A 133 7.02 3.77 14.69
C GLY A 133 6.41 4.85 13.80
N TYR A 134 5.42 5.59 14.28
CA TYR A 134 4.74 6.60 13.48
C TYR A 134 5.44 7.96 13.63
N THR A 135 5.86 8.56 12.52
CA THR A 135 6.68 9.79 12.48
C THR A 135 6.01 10.85 11.61
N ASP A 136 6.51 12.08 11.66
CA ASP A 136 6.01 13.17 10.81
C ASP A 136 6.05 12.85 9.31
N TYR A 137 7.05 12.09 8.85
CA TYR A 137 7.14 11.66 7.46
C TYR A 137 5.96 10.76 7.04
N HIS A 138 5.44 9.94 7.96
CA HIS A 138 4.26 9.12 7.69
C HIS A 138 3.00 9.98 7.58
N ARG A 139 2.80 10.92 8.51
CA ARG A 139 1.67 11.86 8.46
C ARG A 139 1.72 12.76 7.23
N LEU A 140 2.91 13.23 6.85
CA LEU A 140 3.10 14.02 5.64
C LEU A 140 2.72 13.20 4.40
N LEU A 141 3.18 11.96 4.30
CA LEU A 141 2.82 11.07 3.19
C LEU A 141 1.31 10.78 3.14
N GLU A 142 0.67 10.54 4.29
CA GLU A 142 -0.79 10.39 4.38
C GLU A 142 -1.51 11.63 3.87
N SER A 143 -1.13 12.82 4.31
CA SER A 143 -1.73 14.07 3.84
C SER A 143 -1.52 14.26 2.33
N CYS A 144 -0.31 14.06 1.80
CA CYS A 144 -0.05 14.17 0.36
C CYS A 144 -0.87 13.15 -0.46
N LEU A 145 -1.06 11.93 0.04
CA LEU A 145 -1.88 10.92 -0.63
C LEU A 145 -3.38 11.24 -0.55
N ALA A 146 -3.85 11.80 0.57
CA ALA A 146 -5.22 12.26 0.72
C ALA A 146 -5.52 13.40 -0.27
N ASP A 147 -4.62 14.40 -0.34
CA ASP A 147 -4.71 15.51 -1.30
C ASP A 147 -4.70 15.00 -2.75
N LEU A 148 -3.77 14.10 -3.09
CA LEU A 148 -3.66 13.51 -4.42
C LEU A 148 -4.94 12.75 -4.85
N LYS A 149 -5.68 12.20 -3.89
CA LYS A 149 -6.91 11.43 -4.14
C LYS A 149 -8.19 12.22 -3.88
N GLU A 150 -8.07 13.51 -3.55
CA GLU A 150 -9.18 14.37 -3.16
C GLU A 150 -10.04 13.70 -2.07
N LYS A 151 -9.38 13.26 -0.99
CA LYS A 151 -9.99 12.64 0.19
C LYS A 151 -9.65 13.42 1.46
N GLU A 152 -10.51 13.29 2.45
CA GLU A 152 -10.37 13.99 3.74
C GLU A 152 -9.16 13.49 4.55
N ASP A 153 -8.81 12.20 4.44
CA ASP A 153 -7.67 11.61 5.12
C ASP A 153 -7.18 10.34 4.39
N CYS A 154 -6.00 9.86 4.78
CA CYS A 154 -5.40 8.62 4.30
C CYS A 154 -4.80 7.84 5.47
N LEU A 155 -4.92 6.52 5.43
CA LEU A 155 -4.23 5.62 6.36
C LEU A 155 -3.20 4.79 5.61
N LEU A 156 -1.93 4.90 6.02
CA LEU A 156 -0.86 4.11 5.42
C LEU A 156 -0.86 2.67 5.93
N CYS A 157 -0.67 1.74 4.99
CA CYS A 157 -0.39 0.35 5.26
C CYS A 157 0.98 -0.03 4.67
N PRO A 158 1.69 -1.02 5.24
CA PRO A 158 3.02 -1.41 4.76
C PRO A 158 3.05 -1.86 3.28
N THR A 159 1.94 -2.41 2.78
CA THR A 159 1.80 -2.83 1.38
C THR A 159 0.34 -2.67 0.93
N GLY A 160 0.11 -2.63 -0.39
CA GLY A 160 -1.24 -2.67 -0.96
C GLY A 160 -1.99 -3.97 -0.65
N PHE A 161 -1.26 -5.09 -0.47
CA PHE A 161 -1.86 -6.34 0.00
C PHE A 161 -2.43 -6.16 1.41
N ALA A 162 -1.61 -5.66 2.34
CA ALA A 162 -2.01 -5.42 3.72
C ALA A 162 -3.17 -4.43 3.82
N ALA A 163 -3.19 -3.38 3.00
CA ALA A 163 -4.28 -2.40 2.94
C ALA A 163 -5.62 -3.04 2.58
N ASN A 164 -5.65 -3.84 1.51
CA ASN A 164 -6.88 -4.52 1.07
C ASN A 164 -7.36 -5.54 2.11
N THR A 165 -6.44 -6.35 2.64
CA THR A 165 -6.79 -7.39 3.61
C THR A 165 -7.29 -6.78 4.92
N SER A 166 -6.60 -5.77 5.47
CA SER A 166 -7.01 -5.12 6.72
C SER A 166 -8.34 -4.39 6.58
N LEU A 167 -8.57 -3.71 5.45
CA LEU A 167 -9.82 -3.00 5.17
C LEU A 167 -11.01 -3.97 5.14
N MET A 168 -10.90 -5.07 4.39
CA MET A 168 -12.01 -6.04 4.28
C MET A 168 -12.33 -6.68 5.64
N VAL A 169 -11.30 -6.97 6.44
CA VAL A 169 -11.47 -7.53 7.79
C VAL A 169 -12.08 -6.53 8.75
N ALA A 170 -11.71 -5.25 8.67
CA ALA A 170 -12.26 -4.18 9.50
C ALA A 170 -13.71 -3.88 9.14
N LEU A 171 -14.03 -3.79 7.84
CA LEU A 171 -15.39 -3.56 7.36
C LEU A 171 -16.29 -4.77 7.62
N GLY A 172 -15.76 -5.98 7.53
CA GLY A 172 -16.51 -7.22 7.77
C GLY A 172 -17.00 -7.40 9.21
N SER A 173 -16.48 -6.62 10.15
CA SER A 173 -16.90 -6.62 11.54
C SER A 173 -18.08 -5.68 11.73
N ILE A 174 -19.28 -6.24 11.93
CA ILE A 174 -20.51 -5.46 12.11
C ILE A 174 -20.48 -4.56 13.36
N GLY A 175 -19.72 -4.97 14.39
CA GLY A 175 -19.49 -4.15 15.58
C GLY A 175 -18.69 -2.87 15.30
N THR A 176 -17.96 -2.83 14.19
CA THR A 176 -17.20 -1.65 13.73
C THR A 176 -18.06 -0.68 12.91
N LEU A 177 -19.14 -1.17 12.29
CA LEU A 177 -20.06 -0.35 11.47
C LEU A 177 -21.29 0.15 12.24
N LEU A 178 -21.66 -0.49 13.35
CA LEU A 178 -22.77 -0.03 14.17
C LEU A 178 -22.37 1.21 14.98
N ALA A 179 -23.18 2.26 14.87
CA ALA A 179 -23.07 3.45 15.71
C ALA A 179 -22.98 3.03 17.19
N ALA A 180 -21.97 3.55 17.90
CA ALA A 180 -21.62 3.11 19.24
C ALA A 180 -22.84 3.12 20.19
N GLY A 181 -23.22 1.93 20.67
CA GLY A 181 -24.37 1.71 21.54
C GLY A 181 -25.42 0.72 21.00
N LYS A 182 -25.26 0.19 19.78
CA LYS A 182 -26.14 -0.84 19.22
C LYS A 182 -25.47 -2.22 19.22
N THR A 183 -26.19 -3.22 19.71
CA THR A 183 -25.80 -4.63 19.56
C THR A 183 -26.33 -5.12 18.22
N PRO A 184 -25.49 -5.73 17.36
CA PRO A 184 -25.94 -6.31 16.10
C PRO A 184 -27.04 -7.34 16.36
N LEU A 185 -28.09 -7.33 15.53
CA LEU A 185 -29.06 -8.41 15.58
C LEU A 185 -28.37 -9.72 15.14
N PRO A 186 -28.77 -10.89 15.68
CA PRO A 186 -28.12 -12.17 15.35
C PRO A 186 -28.06 -12.49 13.85
N ASP A 187 -29.02 -11.98 13.07
CA ASP A 187 -29.14 -12.23 11.64
C ASP A 187 -28.64 -11.06 10.77
N GLU A 188 -28.15 -9.99 11.38
CA GLU A 188 -27.66 -8.82 10.64
C GLU A 188 -26.26 -9.11 10.08
N LYS A 189 -26.10 -8.94 8.76
CA LYS A 189 -24.85 -9.21 8.05
C LYS A 189 -24.54 -8.12 7.05
N ILE A 190 -23.25 -7.91 6.82
CA ILE A 190 -22.74 -7.03 5.78
C ILE A 190 -22.68 -7.82 4.48
N ALA A 191 -23.44 -7.39 3.48
CA ALA A 191 -23.35 -7.95 2.13
C ALA A 191 -22.08 -7.41 1.43
N ILE A 192 -21.22 -8.31 0.97
CA ILE A 192 -20.01 -8.00 0.21
C ILE A 192 -20.18 -8.56 -1.21
N PHE A 193 -20.11 -7.68 -2.20
CA PHE A 193 -20.16 -8.02 -3.62
C PHE A 193 -18.75 -7.95 -4.21
N SER A 194 -18.21 -9.09 -4.66
CA SER A 194 -16.86 -9.20 -5.19
C SER A 194 -16.87 -9.63 -6.66
N ASP A 195 -16.07 -8.96 -7.48
CA ASP A 195 -15.78 -9.40 -8.85
C ASP A 195 -15.00 -10.73 -8.80
N ALA A 196 -15.29 -11.63 -9.75
CA ALA A 196 -14.64 -12.94 -9.85
C ALA A 196 -13.12 -12.89 -10.07
N LEU A 197 -12.59 -11.80 -10.63
CA LEU A 197 -11.15 -11.60 -10.90
C LEU A 197 -10.52 -10.55 -9.97
N ASN A 198 -11.15 -10.24 -8.84
CA ASN A 198 -10.54 -9.38 -7.83
C ASN A 198 -9.17 -9.91 -7.40
N HIS A 199 -8.27 -8.98 -7.05
CA HIS A 199 -6.91 -9.32 -6.63
C HIS A 199 -6.92 -10.21 -5.38
N ALA A 200 -5.95 -11.12 -5.27
CA ALA A 200 -5.85 -12.10 -4.19
C ALA A 200 -5.95 -11.48 -2.78
N SER A 201 -5.36 -10.30 -2.57
CA SER A 201 -5.44 -9.58 -1.29
C SER A 201 -6.85 -9.21 -0.84
N ILE A 202 -7.75 -8.91 -1.80
CA ILE A 202 -9.16 -8.61 -1.53
C ILE A 202 -9.88 -9.90 -1.18
N ILE A 203 -9.68 -10.95 -1.99
CA ILE A 203 -10.29 -12.26 -1.77
C ILE A 203 -9.89 -12.82 -0.40
N ASP A 204 -8.62 -12.74 -0.02
CA ASP A 204 -8.14 -13.21 1.26
C ASP A 204 -8.70 -12.38 2.42
N GLY A 205 -8.79 -11.07 2.26
CA GLY A 205 -9.49 -10.19 3.23
C GLY A 205 -10.95 -10.58 3.44
N ILE A 206 -11.68 -10.82 2.35
CA ILE A 206 -13.09 -11.26 2.39
C ILE A 206 -13.22 -12.63 3.07
N ARG A 207 -12.31 -13.57 2.79
CA ARG A 207 -12.32 -14.90 3.43
C ARG A 207 -12.04 -14.84 4.93
N ILE A 208 -11.18 -13.92 5.37
CA ILE A 208 -10.95 -13.69 6.80
C ILE A 208 -12.18 -13.05 7.43
N ALA A 209 -12.80 -12.06 6.76
CA ALA A 209 -14.05 -11.46 7.21
C ALA A 209 -15.19 -12.50 7.34
N ASP A 210 -15.29 -13.47 6.43
CA ASP A 210 -16.26 -14.57 6.51
C ASP A 210 -16.13 -15.41 7.79
N LYS A 211 -14.92 -15.53 8.34
CA LYS A 211 -14.70 -16.24 9.60
C LYS A 211 -15.35 -15.53 10.79
N GLN A 212 -15.60 -14.23 10.70
CA GLN A 212 -16.30 -13.46 11.73
C GLN A 212 -17.81 -13.73 11.76
N LYS A 213 -18.37 -14.41 10.75
CA LYS A 213 -19.80 -14.77 10.61
C LYS A 213 -20.77 -13.59 10.50
N SER A 214 -20.25 -12.38 10.38
CA SER A 214 -20.96 -11.11 10.24
C SER A 214 -21.08 -10.62 8.79
N VAL A 215 -20.62 -11.39 7.81
CA VAL A 215 -20.68 -11.03 6.38
C VAL A 215 -21.44 -12.08 5.57
N GLN A 216 -22.04 -11.64 4.47
CA GLN A 216 -22.60 -12.47 3.41
C GLN A 216 -21.92 -12.11 2.10
N ILE A 217 -21.41 -13.11 1.38
CA ILE A 217 -20.54 -12.87 0.21
C ILE A 217 -21.27 -13.27 -1.06
N PHE A 218 -21.24 -12.39 -2.05
CA PHE A 218 -21.77 -12.58 -3.39
C PHE A 218 -20.65 -12.36 -4.41
N VAL A 219 -20.42 -13.35 -5.28
CA VAL A 219 -19.39 -13.25 -6.33
C VAL A 219 -20.08 -13.09 -7.67
N TYR A 220 -19.86 -11.95 -8.33
CA TYR A 220 -20.41 -11.67 -9.65
C TYR A 220 -19.36 -11.93 -10.74
N ARG A 221 -19.82 -12.07 -12.00
CA ARG A 221 -18.95 -12.40 -13.14
C ARG A 221 -18.13 -11.17 -13.49
N HIS A 222 -16.90 -11.38 -13.97
CA HIS A 222 -15.97 -10.29 -14.23
C HIS A 222 -16.58 -9.21 -15.14
N CYS A 223 -16.61 -7.96 -14.67
CA CYS A 223 -17.19 -6.81 -15.38
C CYS A 223 -18.67 -6.98 -15.82
N ASP A 224 -19.42 -7.89 -15.21
CA ASP A 224 -20.83 -8.14 -15.55
C ASP A 224 -21.78 -7.39 -14.61
N MET A 225 -22.14 -6.17 -15.01
CA MET A 225 -23.05 -5.32 -14.24
C MET A 225 -24.46 -5.88 -14.12
N ASN A 226 -24.93 -6.67 -15.10
CA ASN A 226 -26.26 -7.28 -15.03
C ASN A 226 -26.29 -8.40 -13.98
N HIS A 227 -25.21 -9.17 -13.87
CA HIS A 227 -25.09 -10.17 -12.81
C HIS A 227 -24.98 -9.52 -11.44
N LEU A 228 -24.23 -8.42 -11.33
CA LEU A 228 -24.15 -7.65 -10.08
C LEU A 228 -25.54 -7.13 -9.68
N ASP A 229 -26.28 -6.52 -10.60
CA ASP A 229 -27.63 -6.01 -10.33
C ASP A 229 -28.61 -7.10 -9.89
N ALA A 230 -28.52 -8.30 -10.47
CA ALA A 230 -29.33 -9.45 -10.06
C ALA A 230 -29.01 -10.00 -8.65
N LEU A 231 -27.88 -9.60 -8.05
CA LEU A 231 -27.46 -10.03 -6.71
C LEU A 231 -27.73 -8.97 -5.62
N LEU A 232 -27.86 -7.69 -6.00
CA LEU A 232 -28.12 -6.56 -5.11
C LEU A 232 -29.53 -6.60 -4.50
#